data_AF-A0A210QY05-F1
#
_entry.id   AF-A0A210QY05-F1
#
_cell.length_a   1.000
_cell.length_b   1.000
_cell.length_c   1.000
_cell.angle_alpha   90.00
_cell.angle_beta   90.00
_cell.angle_gamma   90.00
#
_symmetry.space_group_name_H-M   'P 1'
#
loop_
_entity.id
_entity.type
_entity.pdbx_description
1 polymer ?
#
loop_
_entity_poly.entity_id
_entity_poly.type
_entity_poly.pdbx_seq_one_letter_code
_entity_poly.pdbx_strand_id
1 'polypeptide(L)'
;MRTVIKLRHRKKLAVILMLSVIGLWILYPRRSTLISVKAERDSDRTVEMVHRSSKDDVTERFHGDKQSKFTNVTKILILTYMRSGSSFVAESLQQGYNDTFYSFEPFWEIYKKGYITPERVCHRDNRCSMFTNELQPPEVAISILKDIFECKLDSLPEEVLHSFSKFEQLADHRRLEKCFPVLKKHRYGKIKQKTVDRMSKTRSKCTAYLERKCRLSKQRVVKSIRISLQLTKAILEKIKHLKVIHLIRDPRAILQSRRSIGEFMQESFIPNVKQLCHRMSRDIDEVRALQDVYPGRIYPLRYECLAERPDTVLRKIYSDLSLPFNPKTEDWINSYAKGITHSVMNHTNNINDVTENLSTTTNSNTDKVEHNLTISEEITSNGIRTGYNVFKTNSTVISGGWRLKIPYNDVILIDKLCSETYERIGVRSFKSQLELMDLSYSDRYNKSYTDRYCS
;
A
#
# COMPACT_ATOMS: atom_id res chain seq x y z
N MET A 1 -28.92 -70.71 12.32
CA MET A 1 -29.13 -70.92 10.86
C MET A 1 -30.26 -70.05 10.24
N ARG A 2 -30.57 -68.84 10.75
CA ARG A 2 -31.51 -67.89 10.08
C ARG A 2 -30.96 -66.47 9.85
N THR A 3 -29.74 -66.16 10.27
CA THR A 3 -29.18 -64.78 10.19
C THR A 3 -28.12 -64.59 9.09
N VAL A 4 -27.53 -65.67 8.56
CA VAL A 4 -26.45 -65.58 7.54
C VAL A 4 -27.01 -65.53 6.09
N ILE A 5 -28.24 -66.00 5.85
CA ILE A 5 -28.85 -66.02 4.50
C ILE A 5 -29.37 -64.63 4.09
N LYS A 6 -29.79 -63.78 5.04
CA LYS A 6 -30.27 -62.41 4.74
C LYS A 6 -29.16 -61.43 4.32
N LEU A 7 -27.90 -61.68 4.68
CA LEU A 7 -26.79 -60.79 4.29
C LEU A 7 -26.30 -61.03 2.84
N ARG A 8 -26.47 -62.24 2.30
CA ARG A 8 -26.02 -62.60 0.94
C ARG A 8 -26.97 -62.07 -0.14
N HIS A 9 -28.27 -61.93 0.16
CA HIS A 9 -29.25 -61.36 -0.76
C HIS A 9 -29.18 -59.83 -0.88
N ARG A 10 -28.87 -59.10 0.21
CA ARG A 10 -28.75 -57.63 0.18
C ARG A 10 -27.52 -57.14 -0.60
N LYS A 11 -26.40 -57.90 -0.59
CA LYS A 11 -25.21 -57.56 -1.38
C LYS A 11 -25.39 -57.83 -2.89
N LYS A 12 -26.19 -58.82 -3.29
CA LYS A 12 -26.51 -59.08 -4.71
C LYS A 12 -27.45 -58.01 -5.30
N LEU A 13 -28.42 -57.50 -4.52
CA LEU A 13 -29.31 -56.43 -4.99
C LEU A 13 -28.57 -55.10 -5.20
N ALA A 14 -27.60 -54.77 -4.34
CA ALA A 14 -26.82 -53.52 -4.45
C ALA A 14 -25.88 -53.51 -5.67
N VAL A 15 -25.34 -54.65 -6.09
CA VAL A 15 -24.49 -54.77 -7.29
C VAL A 15 -25.31 -54.68 -8.58
N ILE A 16 -26.53 -55.22 -8.60
CA ILE A 16 -27.43 -55.13 -9.76
C ILE A 16 -27.94 -53.68 -9.96
N LEU A 17 -28.18 -52.94 -8.87
CA LEU A 17 -28.55 -51.51 -8.93
C LEU A 17 -27.40 -50.59 -9.35
N MET A 18 -26.14 -50.96 -9.07
CA MET A 18 -24.97 -50.17 -9.51
C MET A 18 -24.63 -50.39 -10.99
N LEU A 19 -24.89 -51.58 -11.55
CA LEU A 19 -24.63 -51.87 -12.97
C LEU A 19 -25.69 -51.26 -13.91
N SER A 20 -26.93 -51.05 -13.46
CA SER A 20 -27.97 -50.40 -14.27
C SER A 20 -27.78 -48.88 -14.41
N VAL A 21 -27.16 -48.23 -13.42
CA VAL A 21 -26.88 -46.78 -13.46
C VAL A 21 -25.68 -46.46 -14.37
N ILE A 22 -24.71 -47.38 -14.49
CA ILE A 22 -23.56 -47.24 -15.40
C ILE A 22 -23.98 -47.49 -16.86
N GLY A 23 -24.90 -48.42 -17.11
CA GLY A 23 -25.43 -48.69 -18.47
C GLY A 23 -26.22 -47.52 -19.09
N LEU A 24 -26.87 -46.69 -18.28
CA LEU A 24 -27.59 -45.50 -18.75
C LEU A 24 -26.68 -44.29 -19.07
N TRP A 25 -25.41 -44.32 -18.63
CA TRP A 25 -24.42 -43.30 -18.99
C TRP A 25 -23.68 -43.58 -20.30
N ILE A 26 -23.74 -44.81 -20.82
CA ILE A 26 -23.04 -45.22 -22.05
C ILE A 26 -23.93 -45.04 -23.31
N LEU A 27 -25.25 -44.83 -23.16
CA LEU A 27 -26.19 -44.73 -24.29
C LEU A 27 -26.79 -43.34 -24.54
N TYR A 28 -26.39 -42.30 -23.79
CA TYR A 28 -26.85 -40.92 -24.01
C TYR A 28 -25.69 -39.91 -24.00
N PRO A 29 -25.01 -39.66 -25.14
CA PRO A 29 -24.04 -38.58 -25.23
C PRO A 29 -24.78 -37.23 -25.21
N ARG A 30 -24.66 -36.47 -24.12
CA ARG A 30 -25.19 -35.11 -24.04
C ARG A 30 -24.26 -34.16 -24.81
N ARG A 31 -24.73 -33.77 -26.00
CA ARG A 31 -24.24 -32.73 -26.92
C ARG A 31 -23.36 -31.66 -26.28
N SER A 32 -22.10 -31.66 -26.69
CA SER A 32 -21.21 -30.51 -26.74
C SER A 32 -21.63 -29.56 -27.86
N THR A 33 -22.13 -28.36 -27.52
CA THR A 33 -22.19 -27.23 -28.46
C THR A 33 -20.92 -26.39 -28.30
N LEU A 34 -19.93 -26.70 -29.14
CA LEU A 34 -18.96 -25.73 -29.63
C LEU A 34 -19.68 -24.70 -30.52
N ILE A 35 -19.48 -23.42 -30.26
CA ILE A 35 -19.64 -22.34 -31.24
C ILE A 35 -18.37 -21.49 -31.07
N SER A 36 -17.31 -21.81 -31.81
CA SER A 36 -16.91 -21.17 -33.07
C SER A 36 -16.48 -19.70 -32.88
N VAL A 37 -15.18 -19.53 -32.58
CA VAL A 37 -14.43 -18.32 -32.94
C VAL A 37 -14.34 -18.31 -34.47
N LYS A 38 -15.08 -17.41 -35.12
CA LYS A 38 -14.90 -17.12 -36.54
C LYS A 38 -14.26 -15.73 -36.66
N ALA A 39 -13.02 -15.74 -37.10
CA ALA A 39 -12.34 -14.56 -37.62
C ALA A 39 -13.01 -14.17 -38.94
N GLU A 40 -13.29 -12.88 -39.12
CA GLU A 40 -13.60 -12.32 -40.43
C GLU A 40 -12.86 -10.99 -40.57
N ARG A 41 -11.94 -11.03 -41.52
CA ARG A 41 -11.20 -9.94 -42.14
C ARG A 41 -12.08 -9.40 -43.27
N ASP A 42 -11.83 -8.16 -43.68
CA ASP A 42 -12.45 -7.40 -44.79
C ASP A 42 -13.74 -6.61 -44.49
N SER A 43 -13.57 -5.31 -44.29
CA SER A 43 -13.87 -4.36 -45.38
C SER A 43 -13.36 -2.96 -45.03
N ASP A 44 -12.23 -2.64 -45.63
CA ASP A 44 -11.90 -1.29 -46.05
C ASP A 44 -12.93 -0.86 -47.13
N ARG A 45 -13.17 0.45 -47.26
CA ARG A 45 -14.12 1.16 -48.15
C ARG A 45 -15.55 1.34 -47.63
N THR A 46 -15.81 2.51 -47.06
CA THR A 46 -16.84 3.43 -47.59
C THR A 46 -16.50 4.84 -47.12
N VAL A 47 -15.70 5.51 -47.95
CA VAL A 47 -15.65 6.95 -48.03
C VAL A 47 -16.89 7.39 -48.82
N GLU A 48 -17.42 8.55 -48.42
CA GLU A 48 -18.27 9.47 -49.19
C GLU A 48 -19.81 9.41 -49.07
N MET A 49 -20.31 10.60 -48.71
CA MET A 49 -21.60 11.21 -49.07
C MET A 49 -22.87 10.78 -48.30
N VAL A 50 -23.20 11.55 -47.26
CA VAL A 50 -24.50 12.26 -47.22
C VAL A 50 -24.29 13.68 -46.71
N HIS A 51 -24.89 14.59 -47.46
CA HIS A 51 -24.77 16.04 -47.42
C HIS A 51 -25.73 16.65 -46.37
N ARG A 52 -25.23 17.66 -45.66
CA ARG A 52 -25.86 18.99 -45.46
C ARG A 52 -27.02 19.16 -44.45
N SER A 53 -26.76 20.13 -43.57
CA SER A 53 -27.67 21.10 -42.93
C SER A 53 -28.28 20.74 -41.57
N SER A 54 -27.70 21.29 -40.50
CA SER A 54 -28.34 22.45 -39.85
C SER A 54 -27.32 23.22 -39.02
N LYS A 55 -27.34 24.55 -39.17
CA LYS A 55 -26.52 25.52 -38.45
C LYS A 55 -27.06 25.74 -37.02
N ASP A 56 -26.21 26.43 -36.25
CA ASP A 56 -26.46 27.16 -35.00
C ASP A 56 -26.20 26.38 -33.70
N ASP A 57 -25.01 26.56 -33.09
CA ASP A 57 -24.83 27.52 -31.98
C ASP A 57 -23.42 27.38 -31.30
N VAL A 58 -22.84 28.52 -30.97
CA VAL A 58 -21.61 28.82 -30.18
C VAL A 58 -20.26 28.14 -30.52
N THR A 59 -19.43 28.88 -31.26
CA THR A 59 -17.99 28.63 -31.42
C THR A 59 -17.18 29.00 -30.17
N GLU A 60 -16.75 28.02 -29.38
CA GLU A 60 -15.56 28.14 -28.53
C GLU A 60 -14.34 27.65 -29.33
N ARG A 61 -13.35 28.53 -29.52
CA ARG A 61 -12.15 28.26 -30.32
C ARG A 61 -11.28 27.18 -29.67
N PHE A 62 -11.43 25.94 -30.09
CA PHE A 62 -10.38 24.93 -29.94
C PHE A 62 -9.41 25.05 -31.11
N HIS A 63 -8.30 25.74 -30.89
CA HIS A 63 -7.13 25.57 -31.75
C HIS A 63 -6.63 24.14 -31.60
N GLY A 64 -6.69 23.43 -32.73
CA GLY A 64 -5.99 22.18 -32.92
C GLY A 64 -4.47 22.37 -32.88
N ASP A 65 -3.86 21.27 -32.47
CA ASP A 65 -2.47 20.90 -32.70
C ASP A 65 -1.38 21.50 -31.81
N LYS A 66 -1.10 20.78 -30.72
CA LYS A 66 0.26 20.27 -30.50
C LYS A 66 0.15 18.80 -30.13
N GLN A 67 0.57 17.93 -31.05
CA GLN A 67 1.12 16.62 -30.77
C GLN A 67 1.80 16.63 -29.39
N SER A 68 1.16 15.98 -28.42
CA SER A 68 1.61 15.92 -27.04
C SER A 68 3.02 15.33 -27.02
N LYS A 69 4.02 16.20 -26.90
CA LYS A 69 5.40 15.85 -26.52
C LYS A 69 5.26 14.85 -25.39
N PHE A 70 5.59 13.57 -25.61
CA PHE A 70 5.46 12.53 -24.59
C PHE A 70 6.17 13.03 -23.34
N THR A 71 5.41 13.50 -22.35
CA THR A 71 5.97 13.83 -21.05
C THR A 71 6.38 12.51 -20.46
N ASN A 72 7.69 12.29 -20.24
CA ASN A 72 8.17 11.09 -19.57
C ASN A 72 7.46 10.96 -18.23
N VAL A 73 6.55 9.98 -18.10
CA VAL A 73 5.82 9.73 -16.85
C VAL A 73 6.70 8.90 -15.93
N THR A 74 7.03 9.45 -14.76
CA THR A 74 7.83 8.74 -13.75
C THR A 74 6.92 7.80 -12.96
N LYS A 75 7.16 6.48 -13.06
CA LYS A 75 6.42 5.44 -12.33
C LYS A 75 7.23 4.98 -11.14
N ILE A 76 6.67 5.03 -9.92
CA ILE A 76 7.36 4.69 -8.68
C ILE A 76 6.53 3.69 -7.89
N LEU A 77 7.14 2.57 -7.51
CA LEU A 77 6.57 1.58 -6.61
C LEU A 77 7.34 1.56 -5.28
N ILE A 78 6.64 1.81 -4.18
CA ILE A 78 7.20 1.75 -2.83
C ILE A 78 6.79 0.43 -2.20
N LEU A 79 7.77 -0.45 -1.96
CA LEU A 79 7.56 -1.74 -1.31
C LEU A 79 8.27 -1.78 0.04
N THR A 80 7.58 -2.34 1.04
CA THR A 80 8.03 -2.26 2.43
C THR A 80 7.19 -3.17 3.36
N TYR A 81 7.41 -3.04 4.66
CA TYR A 81 6.78 -3.82 5.72
C TYR A 81 5.75 -3.00 6.47
N MET A 82 4.76 -3.65 7.09
CA MET A 82 3.83 -2.95 7.98
C MET A 82 4.61 -2.28 9.13
N ARG A 83 4.32 -1.00 9.41
CA ARG A 83 4.93 -0.16 10.45
C ARG A 83 6.36 0.35 10.15
N SER A 84 6.78 0.32 8.88
CA SER A 84 8.08 0.84 8.44
C SER A 84 8.17 2.36 8.28
N GLY A 85 7.09 3.12 8.48
CA GLY A 85 7.06 4.55 8.16
C GLY A 85 6.73 4.87 6.70
N SER A 86 6.20 3.88 5.95
CA SER A 86 5.88 4.03 4.53
C SER A 86 4.81 5.07 4.20
N SER A 87 3.91 5.40 5.14
CA SER A 87 2.97 6.52 4.94
C SER A 87 3.71 7.85 4.82
N PHE A 88 4.70 8.10 5.70
CA PHE A 88 5.51 9.31 5.65
C PHE A 88 6.31 9.42 4.34
N VAL A 89 7.00 8.33 3.96
CA VAL A 89 7.74 8.28 2.69
C VAL A 89 6.80 8.53 1.50
N ALA A 90 5.63 7.90 1.48
CA ALA A 90 4.71 8.05 0.37
C ALA A 90 4.07 9.44 0.31
N GLU A 91 3.70 10.03 1.46
CA GLU A 91 3.22 11.41 1.54
C GLU A 91 4.28 12.39 1.03
N SER A 92 5.56 12.19 1.35
CA SER A 92 6.64 13.03 0.83
C SER A 92 6.81 13.01 -0.69
N LEU A 93 6.37 11.94 -1.35
CA LEU A 93 6.38 11.80 -2.80
C LEU A 93 5.04 12.20 -3.45
N GLN A 94 4.00 12.40 -2.64
CA GLN A 94 2.70 12.87 -3.07
C GLN A 94 2.62 14.40 -3.10
N GLN A 95 3.34 15.09 -2.22
CA GLN A 95 3.05 16.48 -1.83
C GLN A 95 3.76 17.57 -2.68
N GLY A 96 3.99 17.30 -3.95
CA GLY A 96 4.71 18.19 -4.88
C GLY A 96 3.88 18.93 -5.93
N TYR A 97 2.53 19.02 -5.81
CA TYR A 97 1.55 19.66 -6.74
C TYR A 97 0.73 18.68 -7.62
N ASN A 98 -0.23 19.22 -8.41
CA ASN A 98 -1.22 18.57 -9.31
C ASN A 98 -0.68 17.52 -10.31
N ASP A 99 0.63 17.25 -10.30
CA ASP A 99 1.32 16.39 -11.24
C ASP A 99 1.52 14.95 -10.68
N THR A 100 1.08 14.65 -9.45
CA THR A 100 1.19 13.30 -8.87
C THR A 100 -0.15 12.57 -8.81
N PHE A 101 -0.18 11.35 -9.36
CA PHE A 101 -1.22 10.37 -9.10
C PHE A 101 -0.73 9.35 -8.08
N TYR A 102 -1.47 9.19 -6.99
CA TYR A 102 -1.07 8.34 -5.88
C TYR A 102 -2.10 7.24 -5.58
N SER A 103 -1.62 6.01 -5.42
CA SER A 103 -2.40 4.85 -4.98
C SER A 103 -1.86 4.32 -3.64
N PHE A 104 -2.65 4.48 -2.58
CA PHE A 104 -2.32 4.04 -1.22
C PHE A 104 -2.86 2.63 -0.97
N GLU A 105 -1.98 1.64 -0.84
CA GLU A 105 -2.31 0.26 -0.49
C GLU A 105 -3.45 -0.36 -1.34
N PRO A 106 -3.30 -0.44 -2.68
CA PRO A 106 -4.35 -0.95 -3.57
C PRO A 106 -4.77 -2.40 -3.26
N PHE A 107 -3.90 -3.17 -2.61
CA PHE A 107 -4.18 -4.56 -2.23
C PHE A 107 -4.74 -4.70 -0.81
N TRP A 108 -5.22 -3.61 -0.19
CA TRP A 108 -5.61 -3.65 1.21
C TRP A 108 -6.79 -4.53 1.52
N GLU A 109 -7.80 -4.49 0.69
CA GLU A 109 -8.98 -5.32 0.87
C GLU A 109 -8.70 -6.79 0.47
N ILE A 110 -7.80 -7.01 -0.50
CA ILE A 110 -7.44 -8.33 -1.02
C ILE A 110 -6.60 -9.13 -0.01
N TYR A 111 -5.55 -8.52 0.55
CA TYR A 111 -4.58 -9.21 1.41
C TYR A 111 -4.59 -8.65 2.85
N LYS A 112 -5.74 -8.33 3.44
CA LYS A 112 -5.92 -7.60 4.72
C LYS A 112 -4.81 -7.74 5.78
N LYS A 113 -4.42 -8.96 6.13
CA LYS A 113 -3.35 -9.26 7.12
C LYS A 113 -2.15 -10.00 6.53
N GLY A 114 -2.05 -10.06 5.21
CA GLY A 114 -1.02 -10.81 4.50
C GLY A 114 -0.34 -10.01 3.40
N TYR A 115 0.40 -10.74 2.60
CA TYR A 115 1.13 -10.26 1.44
C TYR A 115 1.29 -11.43 0.46
N ILE A 116 1.32 -11.11 -0.83
CA ILE A 116 1.55 -12.10 -1.88
C ILE A 116 3.04 -12.33 -2.10
N THR A 117 3.43 -13.59 -2.22
CA THR A 117 4.76 -14.08 -2.67
C THR A 117 4.60 -14.77 -4.03
N PRO A 118 5.70 -15.17 -4.70
CA PRO A 118 5.59 -15.91 -5.96
C PRO A 118 4.78 -17.21 -5.86
N GLU A 119 4.83 -17.89 -4.71
CA GLU A 119 4.26 -19.24 -4.55
C GLU A 119 2.97 -19.27 -3.74
N ARG A 120 2.70 -18.23 -2.92
CA ARG A 120 1.63 -18.28 -1.91
C ARG A 120 1.25 -16.89 -1.40
N VAL A 121 0.13 -16.81 -0.69
CA VAL A 121 -0.23 -15.64 0.11
C VAL A 121 0.11 -15.93 1.57
N CYS A 122 1.01 -15.13 2.15
CA CYS A 122 1.46 -15.32 3.52
C CYS A 122 0.90 -14.23 4.45
N HIS A 123 0.54 -14.63 5.66
CA HIS A 123 0.15 -13.77 6.75
C HIS A 123 1.36 -13.36 7.59
N ARG A 124 1.21 -12.33 8.43
CA ARG A 124 2.27 -11.85 9.33
C ARG A 124 2.59 -12.81 10.49
N ASP A 125 1.82 -13.86 10.66
CA ASP A 125 1.98 -14.90 11.69
C ASP A 125 2.55 -16.21 11.12
N ASN A 126 3.19 -16.14 9.95
CA ASN A 126 3.76 -17.26 9.20
C ASN A 126 2.78 -18.28 8.62
N ARG A 127 1.46 -18.10 8.77
CA ARG A 127 0.51 -18.90 8.02
C ARG A 127 0.52 -18.49 6.56
N CYS A 128 0.62 -19.45 5.66
CA CYS A 128 0.50 -19.19 4.24
C CYS A 128 -0.56 -20.07 3.61
N SER A 129 -1.27 -19.51 2.64
CA SER A 129 -2.34 -20.16 1.90
C SER A 129 -1.95 -20.26 0.43
N MET A 130 -2.31 -21.39 -0.19
CA MET A 130 -2.24 -21.54 -1.64
C MET A 130 -3.21 -20.57 -2.33
N PHE A 131 -2.98 -20.31 -3.61
CA PHE A 131 -3.87 -19.48 -4.41
C PHE A 131 -5.26 -20.13 -4.56
N THR A 132 -6.30 -19.30 -4.56
CA THR A 132 -7.71 -19.67 -4.73
C THR A 132 -8.43 -18.68 -5.65
N ASN A 133 -9.72 -18.88 -5.90
CA ASN A 133 -10.54 -17.91 -6.62
C ASN A 133 -10.59 -16.54 -5.92
N GLU A 134 -10.47 -16.50 -4.59
CA GLU A 134 -10.36 -15.25 -3.84
C GLU A 134 -8.90 -14.77 -3.73
N LEU A 135 -7.96 -15.70 -3.48
CA LEU A 135 -6.54 -15.42 -3.36
C LEU A 135 -5.85 -15.67 -4.70
N GLN A 136 -6.06 -14.75 -5.63
CA GLN A 136 -5.55 -14.82 -6.99
C GLN A 136 -4.01 -14.88 -7.05
N PRO A 137 -3.45 -15.51 -8.11
CA PRO A 137 -2.01 -15.69 -8.26
C PRO A 137 -1.28 -14.37 -8.60
N PRO A 138 0.06 -14.33 -8.56
CA PRO A 138 0.83 -13.09 -8.65
C PRO A 138 0.61 -12.29 -9.94
N GLU A 139 0.26 -12.96 -11.05
CA GLU A 139 -0.01 -12.35 -12.35
C GLU A 139 -1.16 -11.34 -12.26
N VAL A 140 -2.17 -11.62 -11.43
CA VAL A 140 -3.30 -10.72 -11.21
C VAL A 140 -2.84 -9.46 -10.46
N ALA A 141 -2.01 -9.61 -9.43
CA ALA A 141 -1.44 -8.47 -8.71
C ALA A 141 -0.54 -7.60 -9.61
N ILE A 142 0.26 -8.23 -10.47
CA ILE A 142 1.11 -7.54 -11.46
C ILE A 142 0.24 -6.82 -12.49
N SER A 143 -0.85 -7.44 -12.96
CA SER A 143 -1.80 -6.80 -13.88
C SER A 143 -2.50 -5.60 -13.26
N ILE A 144 -2.93 -5.71 -12.00
CA ILE A 144 -3.52 -4.58 -11.24
C ILE A 144 -2.53 -3.42 -11.12
N LEU A 145 -1.27 -3.70 -10.75
CA LEU A 145 -0.23 -2.66 -10.69
C LEU A 145 -0.07 -1.98 -12.05
N LYS A 146 0.04 -2.77 -13.13
CA LYS A 146 0.16 -2.26 -14.48
C LYS A 146 -1.02 -1.36 -14.85
N ASP A 147 -2.25 -1.79 -14.60
CA ASP A 147 -3.46 -1.02 -14.91
C ASP A 147 -3.52 0.30 -14.12
N ILE A 148 -3.10 0.31 -12.85
CA ILE A 148 -2.95 1.54 -12.06
C ILE A 148 -1.90 2.48 -12.70
N PHE A 149 -0.73 1.95 -13.06
CA PHE A 149 0.34 2.74 -13.67
C PHE A 149 0.03 3.21 -15.10
N GLU A 150 -0.87 2.54 -15.83
CA GLU A 150 -1.30 2.93 -17.17
C GLU A 150 -2.65 3.68 -17.20
N CYS A 151 -3.20 4.03 -16.02
CA CYS A 151 -4.49 4.73 -15.90
C CYS A 151 -5.66 4.00 -16.57
N LYS A 152 -5.72 2.68 -16.39
CA LYS A 152 -6.83 1.80 -16.75
C LYS A 152 -7.56 1.40 -15.47
N LEU A 153 -8.26 2.34 -14.87
CA LEU A 153 -8.88 2.13 -13.55
C LEU A 153 -10.27 1.50 -13.67
N ASP A 154 -10.93 1.68 -14.82
CA ASP A 154 -12.23 1.07 -15.05
C ASP A 154 -12.19 -0.48 -15.11
N SER A 155 -11.03 -1.09 -15.41
CA SER A 155 -10.85 -2.56 -15.38
C SER A 155 -10.54 -3.12 -13.98
N LEU A 156 -10.31 -2.27 -12.98
CA LEU A 156 -9.86 -2.73 -11.67
C LEU A 156 -11.00 -3.39 -10.86
N PRO A 157 -10.68 -4.42 -10.04
CA PRO A 157 -11.62 -4.99 -9.09
C PRO A 157 -12.15 -3.95 -8.08
N GLU A 158 -13.37 -4.13 -7.59
CA GLU A 158 -13.98 -3.24 -6.59
C GLU A 158 -13.15 -3.17 -5.30
N GLU A 159 -12.53 -4.27 -4.89
CA GLU A 159 -11.63 -4.36 -3.75
C GLU A 159 -10.42 -3.43 -3.89
N VAL A 160 -9.91 -3.26 -5.12
CA VAL A 160 -8.81 -2.33 -5.43
C VAL A 160 -9.33 -0.90 -5.50
N LEU A 161 -10.46 -0.68 -6.18
CA LEU A 161 -11.05 0.65 -6.33
C LEU A 161 -11.44 1.26 -4.97
N HIS A 162 -11.89 0.44 -4.03
CA HIS A 162 -12.20 0.87 -2.67
C HIS A 162 -11.00 1.54 -1.96
N SER A 163 -9.76 1.17 -2.29
CA SER A 163 -8.58 1.82 -1.71
C SER A 163 -8.51 3.32 -2.04
N PHE A 164 -9.04 3.76 -3.19
CA PHE A 164 -9.04 5.16 -3.59
C PHE A 164 -10.05 6.02 -2.82
N SER A 165 -11.01 5.40 -2.15
CA SER A 165 -12.02 6.09 -1.33
C SER A 165 -11.89 5.81 0.15
N LYS A 166 -11.03 4.88 0.59
CA LYS A 166 -10.95 4.47 1.99
C LYS A 166 -9.97 5.27 2.86
N PHE A 167 -8.90 5.79 2.28
CA PHE A 167 -7.75 6.32 3.04
C PHE A 167 -7.71 7.84 3.03
N GLU A 168 -7.75 8.45 4.22
CA GLU A 168 -7.67 9.91 4.42
C GLU A 168 -6.36 10.54 3.92
N GLN A 169 -5.31 9.74 3.73
CA GLN A 169 -4.02 10.13 3.15
C GLN A 169 -4.17 10.56 1.68
N LEU A 170 -5.25 10.16 1.01
CA LEU A 170 -5.53 10.55 -0.36
C LEU A 170 -6.13 11.96 -0.38
N ALA A 171 -5.52 12.84 -1.19
CA ALA A 171 -5.99 14.22 -1.33
C ALA A 171 -7.47 14.32 -1.76
N ASP A 172 -7.96 13.34 -2.54
CA ASP A 172 -9.34 13.29 -3.01
C ASP A 172 -10.27 12.43 -2.13
N HIS A 173 -9.82 11.93 -0.97
CA HIS A 173 -10.59 10.98 -0.15
C HIS A 173 -12.04 11.44 0.08
N ARG A 174 -12.24 12.69 0.49
CA ARG A 174 -13.59 13.27 0.72
C ARG A 174 -14.44 13.30 -0.55
N ARG A 175 -13.84 13.62 -1.70
CA ARG A 175 -14.53 13.64 -2.99
C ARG A 175 -14.95 12.23 -3.43
N LEU A 176 -14.13 11.24 -3.08
CA LEU A 176 -14.31 9.85 -3.47
C LEU A 176 -15.01 9.00 -2.39
N GLU A 177 -15.36 9.55 -1.23
CA GLU A 177 -15.90 8.80 -0.08
C GLU A 177 -17.11 7.92 -0.45
N LYS A 178 -17.97 8.41 -1.35
CA LYS A 178 -19.15 7.69 -1.85
C LYS A 178 -18.87 6.81 -3.08
N CYS A 179 -17.65 6.85 -3.59
CA CYS A 179 -17.18 5.99 -4.67
C CYS A 179 -16.77 4.62 -4.11
N PHE A 180 -17.08 3.56 -4.85
CA PHE A 180 -16.62 2.18 -4.58
C PHE A 180 -17.02 1.64 -3.19
N PRO A 181 -18.33 1.54 -2.88
CA PRO A 181 -18.77 0.95 -1.63
C PRO A 181 -18.50 -0.56 -1.59
N VAL A 182 -17.83 -1.06 -0.55
CA VAL A 182 -17.67 -2.51 -0.34
C VAL A 182 -18.99 -3.11 0.12
N LEU A 183 -19.64 -3.83 -0.79
CA LEU A 183 -20.83 -4.59 -0.45
C LEU A 183 -20.43 -5.94 0.14
N LYS A 184 -21.08 -6.34 1.24
CA LYS A 184 -20.91 -7.69 1.81
C LYS A 184 -21.51 -8.71 0.82
N LYS A 185 -20.78 -9.80 0.52
CA LYS A 185 -21.15 -10.85 -0.45
C LYS A 185 -22.61 -11.34 -0.32
N HIS A 186 -23.11 -11.55 0.91
CA HIS A 186 -24.50 -12.00 1.15
C HIS A 186 -25.61 -11.01 0.74
N ARG A 187 -25.28 -9.76 0.39
CA ARG A 187 -26.25 -8.75 -0.04
C ARG A 187 -26.39 -8.65 -1.55
N TYR A 188 -25.46 -9.17 -2.36
CA TYR A 188 -25.50 -8.98 -3.81
C TYR A 188 -26.78 -9.54 -4.46
N GLY A 189 -27.27 -10.70 -4.02
CA GLY A 189 -28.50 -11.30 -4.54
C GLY A 189 -29.81 -10.61 -4.09
N LYS A 190 -29.74 -9.56 -3.25
CA LYS A 190 -30.91 -8.84 -2.70
C LYS A 190 -30.96 -7.36 -3.11
N ILE A 191 -30.06 -6.90 -3.98
CA ILE A 191 -29.99 -5.50 -4.40
C ILE A 191 -30.94 -5.28 -5.59
N LYS A 192 -31.78 -4.24 -5.49
CA LYS A 192 -32.67 -3.82 -6.59
C LYS A 192 -31.85 -3.38 -7.80
N GLN A 193 -32.27 -3.72 -9.02
CA GLN A 193 -31.57 -3.36 -10.27
C GLN A 193 -31.26 -1.85 -10.36
N LYS A 194 -32.21 -0.97 -10.02
CA LYS A 194 -32.01 0.48 -9.97
C LYS A 194 -30.82 0.90 -9.10
N THR A 195 -30.55 0.18 -8.01
CA THR A 195 -29.40 0.42 -7.15
C THR A 195 -28.11 -0.03 -7.83
N VAL A 196 -28.12 -1.18 -8.51
CA VAL A 196 -26.98 -1.67 -9.32
C VAL A 196 -26.64 -0.66 -10.42
N ASP A 197 -27.63 -0.17 -11.16
CA ASP A 197 -27.43 0.81 -12.24
C ASP A 197 -26.86 2.12 -11.70
N ARG A 198 -27.37 2.59 -10.57
CA ARG A 198 -26.85 3.79 -9.89
C ARG A 198 -25.40 3.58 -9.44
N MET A 199 -25.07 2.41 -8.91
CA MET A 199 -23.71 2.07 -8.48
C MET A 199 -22.76 2.01 -9.67
N SER A 200 -23.18 1.38 -10.78
CA SER A 200 -22.42 1.32 -12.03
C SER A 200 -22.15 2.73 -12.60
N LYS A 201 -23.19 3.57 -12.70
CA LYS A 201 -23.04 4.98 -13.14
C LYS A 201 -22.11 5.78 -12.23
N THR A 202 -22.17 5.54 -10.92
CA THR A 202 -21.28 6.19 -9.94
C THR A 202 -19.84 5.71 -10.14
N ARG A 203 -19.64 4.39 -10.29
CA ARG A 203 -18.35 3.76 -10.57
C ARG A 203 -17.70 4.38 -11.80
N SER A 204 -18.38 4.39 -12.95
CA SER A 204 -17.84 4.95 -14.20
C SER A 204 -17.46 6.42 -14.08
N LYS A 205 -18.25 7.23 -13.35
CA LYS A 205 -17.90 8.63 -13.10
C LYS A 205 -16.64 8.77 -12.23
N CYS A 206 -16.53 7.96 -11.19
CA CYS A 206 -15.38 8.00 -10.28
C CYS A 206 -14.10 7.47 -10.97
N THR A 207 -14.19 6.38 -11.74
CA THR A 207 -13.06 5.84 -12.50
C THR A 207 -12.62 6.83 -13.57
N ALA A 208 -13.55 7.43 -14.33
CA ALA A 208 -13.21 8.47 -15.31
C ALA A 208 -12.51 9.69 -14.68
N TYR A 209 -12.94 10.14 -13.50
CA TYR A 209 -12.27 11.21 -12.75
C TYR A 209 -10.83 10.83 -12.39
N LEU A 210 -10.64 9.63 -11.81
CA LEU A 210 -9.33 9.14 -11.41
C LEU A 210 -8.40 8.92 -12.60
N GLU A 211 -8.91 8.35 -13.70
CA GLU A 211 -8.13 8.14 -14.93
C GLU A 211 -7.69 9.47 -15.55
N ARG A 212 -8.56 10.47 -15.58
CA ARG A 212 -8.20 11.83 -16.04
C ARG A 212 -7.07 12.39 -15.18
N LYS A 213 -7.19 12.31 -13.86
CA LYS A 213 -6.13 12.77 -12.94
C LYS A 213 -4.83 11.99 -13.16
N CYS A 214 -4.91 10.66 -13.31
CA CYS A 214 -3.77 9.79 -13.58
C CYS A 214 -3.05 10.13 -14.89
N ARG A 215 -3.80 10.41 -15.97
CA ARG A 215 -3.25 10.77 -17.28
C ARG A 215 -2.58 12.13 -17.29
N LEU A 216 -3.14 13.10 -16.55
CA LEU A 216 -2.56 14.45 -16.39
C LEU A 216 -1.34 14.48 -15.46
N SER A 217 -1.14 13.44 -14.65
CA SER A 217 -0.01 13.36 -13.71
C SER A 217 1.29 13.00 -14.41
N LYS A 218 2.36 13.75 -14.12
CA LYS A 218 3.73 13.47 -14.57
C LYS A 218 4.40 12.37 -13.77
N GLN A 219 3.94 12.12 -12.55
CA GLN A 219 4.44 11.05 -11.70
C GLN A 219 3.29 10.20 -11.15
N ARG A 220 3.50 8.89 -11.12
CA ARG A 220 2.53 7.90 -10.65
C ARG A 220 3.21 7.09 -9.56
N VAL A 221 2.65 7.11 -8.36
CA VAL A 221 3.23 6.49 -7.17
C VAL A 221 2.26 5.46 -6.63
N VAL A 222 2.72 4.23 -6.44
CA VAL A 222 1.98 3.17 -5.76
C VAL A 222 2.76 2.77 -4.52
N LYS A 223 2.08 2.74 -3.36
CA LYS A 223 2.67 2.22 -2.12
C LYS A 223 1.95 0.94 -1.71
N SER A 224 2.71 -0.12 -1.42
CA SER A 224 2.14 -1.35 -0.86
C SER A 224 3.06 -2.06 0.12
N ILE A 225 2.50 -2.49 1.26
CA ILE A 225 3.15 -3.44 2.17
C ILE A 225 2.80 -4.91 1.88
N ARG A 226 2.01 -5.15 0.83
CA ARG A 226 1.33 -6.43 0.57
C ARG A 226 1.83 -7.18 -0.65
N ILE A 227 2.85 -6.67 -1.29
CA ILE A 227 3.57 -7.33 -2.37
C ILE A 227 4.97 -7.66 -1.85
N SER A 228 5.37 -8.93 -1.94
CA SER A 228 6.74 -9.35 -1.64
C SER A 228 7.70 -8.78 -2.68
N LEU A 229 8.91 -8.44 -2.24
CA LEU A 229 9.93 -7.89 -3.14
C LEU A 229 10.44 -8.96 -4.11
N GLN A 230 10.23 -10.24 -3.83
CA GLN A 230 10.51 -11.36 -4.74
C GLN A 230 9.71 -11.30 -6.05
N LEU A 231 8.62 -10.53 -6.09
CA LEU A 231 7.86 -10.29 -7.32
C LEU A 231 8.41 -9.13 -8.15
N THR A 232 9.39 -8.38 -7.63
CA THR A 232 9.84 -7.12 -8.23
C THR A 232 10.45 -7.34 -9.61
N LYS A 233 11.20 -8.43 -9.83
CA LYS A 233 11.70 -8.78 -11.16
C LYS A 233 10.58 -8.85 -12.20
N ALA A 234 9.55 -9.67 -11.94
CA ALA A 234 8.41 -9.83 -12.83
C ALA A 234 7.61 -8.53 -13.02
N ILE A 235 7.50 -7.71 -11.97
CA ILE A 235 6.88 -6.38 -12.05
C ILE A 235 7.68 -5.45 -12.97
N LEU A 236 9.00 -5.38 -12.83
CA LEU A 236 9.88 -4.53 -13.64
C LEU A 236 9.87 -4.90 -15.12
N GLU A 237 9.73 -6.20 -15.43
CA GLU A 237 9.60 -6.72 -16.79
C GLU A 237 8.26 -6.33 -17.44
N LYS A 238 7.17 -6.31 -16.66
CA LYS A 238 5.83 -5.97 -17.17
C LYS A 238 5.54 -4.47 -17.20
N ILE A 239 6.23 -3.68 -16.37
CA ILE A 239 6.00 -2.24 -16.21
C ILE A 239 7.27 -1.47 -16.58
N LYS A 240 7.30 -0.97 -17.83
CA LYS A 240 8.44 -0.25 -18.38
C LYS A 240 8.74 1.03 -17.59
N HIS A 241 10.02 1.34 -17.44
CA HIS A 241 10.54 2.53 -16.74
C HIS A 241 10.12 2.69 -15.27
N LEU A 242 9.57 1.63 -14.65
CA LEU A 242 9.26 1.62 -13.23
C LEU A 242 10.53 1.76 -12.38
N LYS A 243 10.50 2.68 -11.41
CA LYS A 243 11.47 2.80 -10.32
C LYS A 243 10.89 2.19 -9.04
N VAL A 244 11.70 1.52 -8.25
CA VAL A 244 11.28 0.82 -7.03
C VAL A 244 12.05 1.34 -5.83
N ILE A 245 11.32 1.77 -4.80
CA ILE A 245 11.88 2.10 -3.49
C ILE A 245 11.64 0.92 -2.56
N HIS A 246 12.71 0.30 -2.07
CA HIS A 246 12.61 -0.65 -0.95
C HIS A 246 12.86 0.12 0.34
N LEU A 247 11.78 0.42 1.06
CA LEU A 247 11.88 1.07 2.37
C LEU A 247 12.08 0.02 3.46
N ILE A 248 13.21 0.12 4.17
CA ILE A 248 13.51 -0.65 5.38
C ILE A 248 13.43 0.25 6.63
N ARG A 249 13.22 -0.38 7.79
CA ARG A 249 13.24 0.26 9.11
C ARG A 249 13.87 -0.72 10.11
N ASP A 250 14.41 -0.24 11.22
CA ASP A 250 14.85 -1.09 12.31
C ASP A 250 13.75 -2.11 12.70
N PRO A 251 14.03 -3.42 12.67
CA PRO A 251 13.03 -4.45 12.98
C PRO A 251 12.51 -4.36 14.41
N ARG A 252 13.29 -3.86 15.38
CA ARG A 252 12.83 -3.62 16.75
C ARG A 252 11.74 -2.57 16.79
N ALA A 253 11.91 -1.47 16.05
CA ALA A 253 10.90 -0.43 15.91
C ALA A 253 9.61 -0.97 15.25
N ILE A 254 9.75 -1.79 14.21
CA ILE A 254 8.62 -2.46 13.55
C ILE A 254 7.87 -3.37 14.53
N LEU A 255 8.59 -4.26 15.23
CA LEU A 255 8.02 -5.27 16.11
C LEU A 255 7.36 -4.64 17.34
N GLN A 256 8.02 -3.68 17.98
CA GLN A 256 7.45 -2.90 19.08
C GLN A 256 6.15 -2.24 18.64
N SER A 257 6.15 -1.60 17.47
CA SER A 257 4.97 -0.91 16.99
C SER A 257 3.85 -1.84 16.55
N ARG A 258 4.13 -3.06 16.09
CA ARG A 258 3.11 -4.07 15.77
C ARG A 258 2.48 -4.62 17.04
N ARG A 259 3.29 -4.94 18.05
CA ARG A 259 2.82 -5.41 19.36
C ARG A 259 1.94 -4.37 20.04
N SER A 260 2.33 -3.08 20.00
CA SER A 260 1.58 -2.01 20.67
C SER A 260 0.19 -1.74 20.09
N ILE A 261 -0.11 -2.23 18.89
CA ILE A 261 -1.44 -2.13 18.26
C ILE A 261 -2.18 -3.47 18.21
N GLY A 262 -1.66 -4.50 18.88
CA GLY A 262 -2.27 -5.84 18.93
C GLY A 262 -2.19 -6.62 17.62
N GLU A 263 -1.20 -6.36 16.76
CA GLU A 263 -1.01 -7.18 15.54
C GLU A 263 -0.60 -8.62 15.87
N PHE A 264 0.07 -8.82 17.00
CA PHE A 264 0.43 -10.12 17.53
C PHE A 264 0.56 -10.06 19.06
N MET A 265 0.43 -11.22 19.72
CA MET A 265 0.48 -11.38 21.17
C MET A 265 1.83 -11.96 21.63
N GLN A 266 2.12 -11.91 22.93
CA GLN A 266 3.43 -12.30 23.48
C GLN A 266 3.81 -13.74 23.13
N GLU A 267 2.84 -14.66 23.11
CA GLU A 267 3.01 -16.08 22.79
C GLU A 267 3.52 -16.28 21.35
N SER A 268 3.22 -15.32 20.48
CA SER A 268 3.62 -15.31 19.07
C SER A 268 4.83 -14.39 18.79
N PHE A 269 5.49 -13.87 19.82
CA PHE A 269 6.62 -12.94 19.68
C PHE A 269 7.74 -13.55 18.82
N ILE A 270 8.31 -14.70 19.24
CA ILE A 270 9.42 -15.36 18.52
C ILE A 270 9.07 -15.66 17.04
N PRO A 271 7.91 -16.26 16.71
CA PRO A 271 7.50 -16.45 15.32
C PRO A 271 7.47 -15.15 14.50
N ASN A 272 6.96 -14.05 15.06
CA ASN A 272 6.88 -12.75 14.38
C ASN A 272 8.27 -12.16 14.14
N VAL A 273 9.20 -12.27 15.11
CA VAL A 273 10.58 -11.83 14.96
C VAL A 273 11.27 -12.61 13.84
N LYS A 274 11.24 -13.94 13.92
CA LYS A 274 11.86 -14.83 12.91
C LYS A 274 11.30 -14.57 11.52
N GLN A 275 9.98 -14.44 11.40
CA GLN A 275 9.36 -14.14 10.11
C GLN A 275 9.85 -12.81 9.54
N LEU A 276 9.78 -11.73 10.33
CA LEU A 276 10.14 -10.40 9.85
C LEU A 276 11.58 -10.38 9.35
N CYS A 277 12.52 -10.88 10.16
CA CYS A 277 13.94 -10.82 9.83
C CYS A 277 14.30 -11.78 8.69
N HIS A 278 13.72 -12.98 8.63
CA HIS A 278 13.90 -13.86 7.48
C HIS A 278 13.37 -13.25 6.18
N ARG A 279 12.18 -12.63 6.21
CA ARG A 279 11.64 -11.92 5.05
C ARG A 279 12.54 -10.76 4.65
N MET A 280 12.97 -9.94 5.59
CA MET A 280 13.86 -8.80 5.32
C MET A 280 15.17 -9.25 4.67
N SER A 281 15.82 -10.31 5.18
CA SER A 281 17.06 -10.84 4.59
C SER A 281 16.85 -11.27 3.13
N ARG A 282 15.77 -12.02 2.83
CA ARG A 282 15.43 -12.44 1.46
C ARG A 282 15.13 -11.25 0.54
N ASP A 283 14.37 -10.28 1.05
CA ASP A 283 14.00 -9.08 0.30
C ASP A 283 15.24 -8.19 0.02
N ILE A 284 16.25 -8.19 0.91
CA ILE A 284 17.54 -7.50 0.68
C ILE A 284 18.37 -8.19 -0.39
N ASP A 285 18.44 -9.53 -0.38
CA ASP A 285 19.16 -10.30 -1.41
C ASP A 285 18.58 -10.06 -2.80
N GLU A 286 17.25 -10.10 -2.91
CA GLU A 286 16.54 -9.78 -4.15
C GLU A 286 16.85 -8.35 -4.62
N VAL A 287 16.81 -7.37 -3.73
CA VAL A 287 17.10 -5.98 -4.10
C VAL A 287 18.53 -5.79 -4.58
N ARG A 288 19.52 -6.43 -3.94
CA ARG A 288 20.91 -6.38 -4.39
C ARG A 288 21.05 -6.95 -5.80
N ALA A 289 20.50 -8.14 -6.05
CA ALA A 289 20.51 -8.75 -7.38
C ALA A 289 19.83 -7.84 -8.43
N LEU A 290 18.72 -7.20 -8.07
CA LEU A 290 18.00 -6.29 -8.97
C LEU A 290 18.74 -4.97 -9.23
N GLN A 291 19.58 -4.49 -8.31
CA GLN A 291 20.40 -3.29 -8.53
C GLN A 291 21.41 -3.51 -9.68
N ASP A 292 21.95 -4.72 -9.79
CA ASP A 292 22.90 -5.08 -10.86
C ASP A 292 22.20 -5.23 -12.21
N VAL A 293 21.00 -5.84 -12.22
CA VAL A 293 20.22 -6.10 -13.44
C VAL A 293 19.49 -4.83 -13.93
N TYR A 294 19.08 -3.96 -13.02
CA TYR A 294 18.29 -2.76 -13.31
C TYR A 294 18.92 -1.50 -12.70
N PRO A 295 20.13 -1.11 -13.15
CA PRO A 295 20.84 0.06 -12.63
C PRO A 295 19.98 1.32 -12.79
N GLY A 296 19.95 2.17 -11.76
CA GLY A 296 19.13 3.39 -11.75
C GLY A 296 17.62 3.16 -11.66
N ARG A 297 17.15 1.94 -11.37
CA ARG A 297 15.72 1.66 -11.14
C ARG A 297 15.40 1.21 -9.71
N ILE A 298 16.40 0.84 -8.91
CA ILE A 298 16.21 0.28 -7.57
C ILE A 298 16.88 1.16 -6.50
N TYR A 299 16.09 1.52 -5.49
CA TYR A 299 16.43 2.52 -4.48
C TYR A 299 16.14 1.98 -3.07
N PRO A 300 17.11 1.32 -2.41
CA PRO A 300 17.00 1.00 -1.00
C PRO A 300 17.00 2.28 -0.17
N LEU A 301 16.02 2.43 0.73
CA LEU A 301 15.89 3.58 1.62
C LEU A 301 15.71 3.09 3.06
N ARG A 302 16.50 3.63 3.98
CA ARG A 302 16.29 3.43 5.42
C ARG A 302 15.44 4.56 5.99
N TYR A 303 14.37 4.21 6.68
CA TYR A 303 13.44 5.16 7.29
C TYR A 303 14.15 6.14 8.24
N GLU A 304 15.04 5.63 9.10
CA GLU A 304 15.75 6.44 10.10
C GLU A 304 16.57 7.57 9.45
N CYS A 305 17.17 7.33 8.29
CA CYS A 305 17.97 8.34 7.58
C CYS A 305 17.08 9.46 7.03
N LEU A 306 15.93 9.10 6.45
CA LEU A 306 14.95 10.09 6.03
C LEU A 306 14.36 10.85 7.22
N ALA A 307 14.07 10.16 8.32
CA ALA A 307 13.44 10.77 9.49
C ALA A 307 14.37 11.77 10.20
N GLU A 308 15.68 11.49 10.23
CA GLU A 308 16.69 12.34 10.86
C GLU A 308 17.09 13.54 9.98
N ARG A 309 17.24 13.33 8.66
CA ARG A 309 17.68 14.36 7.70
C ARG A 309 16.70 14.49 6.53
N PRO A 310 15.44 14.88 6.78
CA PRO A 310 14.39 14.87 5.75
C PRO A 310 14.72 15.74 4.55
N ASP A 311 15.26 16.95 4.73
CA ASP A 311 15.61 17.84 3.62
C ASP A 311 16.68 17.21 2.69
N THR A 312 17.82 16.81 3.26
CA THR A 312 18.93 16.21 2.50
C THR A 312 18.51 14.93 1.78
N VAL A 313 17.82 14.04 2.49
CA VAL A 313 17.42 12.75 1.94
C VAL A 313 16.35 12.91 0.87
N LEU A 314 15.35 13.78 1.07
CA LEU A 314 14.30 14.00 0.07
C LEU A 314 14.82 14.68 -1.18
N ARG A 315 15.70 15.69 -1.08
CA ARG A 315 16.34 16.29 -2.27
C ARG A 315 17.05 15.23 -3.11
N LYS A 316 17.79 14.33 -2.44
CA LYS A 316 18.48 13.23 -3.12
C LYS A 316 17.51 12.23 -3.74
N ILE A 317 16.45 11.83 -3.03
CA ILE A 317 15.40 10.95 -3.57
C ILE A 317 14.74 11.57 -4.79
N TYR A 318 14.39 12.86 -4.76
CA TYR A 318 13.78 13.56 -5.89
C TYR A 318 14.71 13.58 -7.11
N SER A 319 15.99 13.89 -6.90
CA SER A 319 17.01 13.82 -7.95
C SER A 319 17.12 12.42 -8.57
N ASP A 320 17.32 11.39 -7.74
CA ASP A 320 17.46 10.00 -8.16
C ASP A 320 16.20 9.50 -8.91
N LEU A 321 15.03 9.87 -8.41
CA LEU A 321 13.75 9.53 -9.04
C LEU A 321 13.42 10.40 -10.25
N SER A 322 14.24 11.40 -10.60
CA SER A 322 14.00 12.33 -11.71
C SER A 322 12.66 13.05 -11.55
N LEU A 323 12.36 13.46 -10.31
CA LEU A 323 11.17 14.21 -9.96
C LEU A 323 11.49 15.72 -9.94
N PRO A 324 10.55 16.57 -10.38
CA PRO A 324 10.74 18.01 -10.27
C PRO A 324 10.76 18.42 -8.80
N PHE A 325 11.80 19.17 -8.40
CA PHE A 325 11.88 19.79 -7.08
C PHE A 325 11.47 21.26 -7.21
N ASN A 326 10.21 21.57 -6.93
CA ASN A 326 9.63 22.91 -7.07
C ASN A 326 9.50 23.61 -5.69
N PRO A 327 9.31 24.94 -5.65
CA PRO A 327 9.20 25.68 -4.38
C PRO A 327 8.11 25.15 -3.44
N LYS A 328 6.99 24.64 -3.96
CA LYS A 328 5.93 24.04 -3.12
C LYS A 328 6.38 22.75 -2.45
N THR A 329 7.16 21.94 -3.16
CA THR A 329 7.78 20.73 -2.63
C THR A 329 8.77 21.10 -1.54
N GLU A 330 9.59 22.12 -1.78
CA GLU A 330 10.55 22.66 -0.80
C GLU A 330 9.85 23.19 0.46
N ASP A 331 8.79 24.00 0.30
CA ASP A 331 7.98 24.52 1.40
C ASP A 331 7.36 23.37 2.21
N TRP A 332 6.82 22.35 1.54
CA TRP A 332 6.25 21.18 2.20
C TRP A 332 7.33 20.45 3.01
N ILE A 333 8.48 20.16 2.41
CA ILE A 333 9.61 19.49 3.07
C ILE A 333 10.07 20.29 4.28
N ASN A 334 10.22 21.61 4.14
CA ASN A 334 10.65 22.51 5.20
C ASN A 334 9.63 22.59 6.35
N SER A 335 8.34 22.64 6.05
CA SER A 335 7.28 22.66 7.06
C SER A 335 7.27 21.39 7.91
N TYR A 336 7.50 20.23 7.28
CA TYR A 336 7.58 18.94 7.96
C TYR A 336 8.89 18.77 8.74
N ALA A 337 10.02 19.14 8.14
CA ALA A 337 11.34 19.06 8.77
C ALA A 337 11.44 19.90 10.05
N LYS A 338 10.75 21.04 10.09
CA LYS A 338 10.70 21.94 11.25
C LYS A 338 9.68 21.52 12.31
N GLY A 339 8.91 20.45 12.10
CA GLY A 339 7.85 20.01 13.01
C GLY A 339 6.75 21.06 13.21
N ILE A 340 6.57 21.98 12.27
CA ILE A 340 5.53 23.01 12.37
C ILE A 340 4.19 22.29 12.15
N THR A 341 3.41 22.22 13.24
CA THR A 341 2.05 21.70 13.24
C THR A 341 1.17 22.62 12.40
N HIS A 342 1.10 22.39 11.10
CA HIS A 342 -0.07 22.81 10.34
C HIS A 342 -1.22 21.89 10.74
N SER A 343 -1.85 22.24 11.87
CA SER A 343 -3.26 21.98 12.07
C SER A 343 -3.98 22.42 10.80
N VAL A 344 -4.84 21.56 10.31
CA VAL A 344 -5.56 21.76 9.06
C VAL A 344 -6.36 23.06 9.16
N MET A 345 -5.86 24.15 8.55
CA MET A 345 -6.72 25.25 8.12
C MET A 345 -7.64 24.67 7.06
N ASN A 346 -8.79 24.17 7.50
CA ASN A 346 -10.02 24.00 6.71
C ASN A 346 -11.12 23.51 7.66
N HIS A 347 -11.46 24.34 8.66
CA HIS A 347 -12.80 24.44 9.24
C HIS A 347 -12.84 25.70 10.11
N THR A 348 -13.24 26.83 9.52
CA THR A 348 -14.42 27.64 9.89
C THR A 348 -14.32 29.02 9.21
N ASN A 349 -15.22 29.25 8.25
CA ASN A 349 -15.79 30.59 8.13
C ASN A 349 -16.69 30.77 9.37
N ASN A 350 -16.68 31.99 9.92
CA ASN A 350 -17.21 32.41 11.22
C ASN A 350 -16.36 31.98 12.42
N ILE A 351 -15.65 32.94 13.00
CA ILE A 351 -16.07 33.65 14.23
C ILE A 351 -15.30 34.97 14.27
N ASN A 352 -16.02 36.08 14.15
CA ASN A 352 -15.62 37.33 14.80
C ASN A 352 -15.62 37.00 16.30
N ASP A 353 -14.50 37.07 17.01
CA ASP A 353 -14.39 37.86 18.24
C ASP A 353 -13.02 37.71 18.93
N VAL A 354 -12.59 38.81 19.54
CA VAL A 354 -11.56 38.99 20.57
C VAL A 354 -10.08 38.78 20.18
N THR A 355 -9.51 39.86 19.63
CA THR A 355 -8.20 40.38 20.03
C THR A 355 -8.19 40.79 21.51
N GLU A 356 -6.99 40.85 22.13
CA GLU A 356 -6.65 41.29 23.52
C GLU A 356 -6.50 40.13 24.53
N ASN A 357 -5.50 40.01 25.40
CA ASN A 357 -4.36 40.84 25.82
C ASN A 357 -3.28 39.89 26.38
N LEU A 358 -2.00 40.12 26.03
CA LEU A 358 -0.88 39.55 26.78
C LEU A 358 -0.22 40.69 27.57
N SER A 359 -0.58 40.82 28.84
CA SER A 359 0.16 41.63 29.81
C SER A 359 0.14 40.97 31.20
N THR A 360 1.32 40.52 31.60
CA THR A 360 1.94 40.63 32.92
C THR A 360 1.10 40.36 34.18
N THR A 361 1.47 39.32 34.94
CA THR A 361 1.80 39.50 36.37
C THR A 361 2.67 38.38 36.94
N THR A 362 3.66 38.79 37.72
CA THR A 362 4.64 38.04 38.52
C THR A 362 4.07 37.56 39.86
N ASN A 363 4.48 36.38 40.37
CA ASN A 363 5.17 36.24 41.68
C ASN A 363 5.42 34.79 42.18
N SER A 364 6.70 34.56 42.52
CA SER A 364 7.31 33.90 43.70
C SER A 364 7.08 32.42 44.10
N ASN A 365 8.23 31.77 44.33
CA ASN A 365 8.61 30.74 45.32
C ASN A 365 8.71 29.25 44.91
N THR A 366 9.95 28.91 44.55
CA THR A 366 10.82 27.81 45.00
C THR A 366 10.27 26.39 45.31
N ASP A 367 10.91 25.46 44.61
CA ASP A 367 11.34 24.10 44.98
C ASP A 367 10.64 22.89 44.35
N LYS A 368 11.51 22.02 43.78
CA LYS A 368 11.35 20.74 43.08
C LYS A 368 11.16 20.81 41.56
N VAL A 369 12.29 20.84 40.86
CA VAL A 369 12.38 20.49 39.44
C VAL A 369 12.27 18.96 39.32
N GLU A 370 11.05 18.48 39.14
CA GLU A 370 10.76 17.15 38.62
C GLU A 370 10.45 17.33 37.12
N HIS A 371 11.37 16.93 36.24
CA HIS A 371 11.16 16.98 34.79
C HIS A 371 10.19 15.87 34.36
N ASN A 372 8.90 16.07 34.63
CA ASN A 372 7.83 15.29 34.03
C ASN A 372 7.53 15.84 32.64
N LEU A 373 8.18 15.27 31.62
CA LEU A 373 7.76 15.36 30.22
C LEU A 373 6.45 14.58 30.06
N THR A 374 5.33 15.24 30.36
CA THR A 374 3.98 14.76 30.07
C THR A 374 3.79 14.69 28.56
N ILE A 375 3.99 13.49 28.00
CA ILE A 375 3.45 13.14 26.69
C ILE A 375 1.94 13.07 26.87
N SER A 376 1.21 14.05 26.34
CA SER A 376 -0.25 14.02 26.32
C SER A 376 -0.72 12.85 25.45
N GLU A 377 -1.11 11.76 26.11
CA GLU A 377 -1.99 10.74 25.54
C GLU A 377 -3.42 11.28 25.56
N GLU A 378 -3.89 11.83 24.44
CA GLU A 378 -5.32 11.96 24.23
C GLU A 378 -5.92 10.56 23.97
N ILE A 379 -6.39 9.96 25.05
CA ILE A 379 -7.32 8.83 25.02
C ILE A 379 -8.68 9.39 24.60
N THR A 380 -8.98 9.36 23.31
CA THR A 380 -10.38 9.50 22.87
C THR A 380 -11.06 8.14 23.03
N SER A 381 -11.83 8.01 24.11
CA SER A 381 -12.82 6.95 24.30
C SER A 381 -13.94 7.12 23.26
N ASN A 382 -13.79 6.46 22.11
CA ASN A 382 -14.91 5.93 21.33
C ASN A 382 -14.36 5.04 20.21
N GLY A 383 -14.73 3.76 20.28
CA GLY A 383 -14.29 2.74 19.34
C GLY A 383 -14.76 3.05 17.92
N ILE A 384 -13.80 3.36 17.04
CA ILE A 384 -13.58 2.81 15.68
C ILE A 384 -12.21 3.37 15.26
N ARG A 385 -11.14 2.57 15.43
CA ARG A 385 -9.80 2.92 14.95
C ARG A 385 -9.69 2.59 13.46
N THR A 386 -9.89 3.58 12.60
CA THR A 386 -9.37 3.54 11.22
C THR A 386 -8.66 4.85 10.91
N GLY A 387 -7.37 4.94 11.23
CA GLY A 387 -6.54 6.08 10.82
C GLY A 387 -5.05 5.71 10.83
N TYR A 388 -4.43 5.66 9.66
CA TYR A 388 -2.97 5.60 9.53
C TYR A 388 -2.41 7.03 9.70
N ASN A 389 -2.54 7.59 10.90
CA ASN A 389 -2.16 8.98 11.12
C ASN A 389 -0.63 9.14 11.02
N VAL A 390 -0.19 9.98 10.10
CA VAL A 390 1.18 10.53 10.10
C VAL A 390 1.14 11.73 11.03
N PHE A 391 1.65 11.57 12.24
CA PHE A 391 1.78 12.69 13.16
C PHE A 391 2.82 13.65 12.61
N LYS A 392 2.45 14.93 12.43
CA LYS A 392 3.36 16.02 12.09
C LYS A 392 4.14 16.46 13.34
N THR A 393 4.93 15.55 13.92
CA THR A 393 5.87 15.85 15.01
C THR A 393 7.30 15.65 14.53
N ASN A 394 8.30 16.04 15.32
CA ASN A 394 9.72 15.89 14.98
C ASN A 394 10.03 14.42 14.61
N SER A 395 10.29 14.16 13.32
CA SER A 395 10.45 12.82 12.75
C SER A 395 11.63 12.07 13.34
N THR A 396 12.68 12.79 13.76
CA THR A 396 13.85 12.24 14.45
C THR A 396 13.42 11.60 15.79
N VAL A 397 12.63 12.31 16.59
CA VAL A 397 12.13 11.81 17.88
C VAL A 397 11.23 10.59 17.68
N ILE A 398 10.36 10.62 16.66
CA ILE A 398 9.50 9.47 16.34
C ILE A 398 10.32 8.26 15.89
N SER A 399 11.39 8.48 15.12
CA SER A 399 12.21 7.37 14.62
C SER A 399 12.89 6.59 15.73
N GLY A 400 13.40 7.26 16.77
CA GLY A 400 14.07 6.64 17.92
C GLY A 400 13.16 6.30 19.11
N GLY A 401 11.95 6.86 19.18
CA GLY A 401 11.09 6.78 20.38
C GLY A 401 10.63 5.37 20.79
N TRP A 402 10.80 4.36 19.94
CA TRP A 402 10.57 2.96 20.31
C TRP A 402 11.56 2.46 21.37
N ARG A 403 12.77 3.04 21.42
CA ARG A 403 13.84 2.69 22.37
C ARG A 403 13.44 2.90 23.83
N LEU A 404 12.58 3.89 24.08
CA LEU A 404 12.04 4.19 25.41
C LEU A 404 10.86 3.30 25.81
N LYS A 405 10.36 2.46 24.89
CA LYS A 405 9.10 1.70 25.06
C LYS A 405 9.29 0.19 25.00
N ILE A 406 10.31 -0.29 24.29
CA ILE A 406 10.56 -1.72 24.14
C ILE A 406 11.25 -2.27 25.40
N PRO A 407 10.80 -3.41 25.95
CA PRO A 407 11.53 -4.08 27.03
C PRO A 407 12.93 -4.51 26.57
N TYR A 408 13.95 -4.29 27.39
CA TYR A 408 15.34 -4.62 27.03
C TYR A 408 15.53 -6.13 26.77
N ASN A 409 14.81 -7.00 27.48
CA ASN A 409 14.82 -8.45 27.23
C ASN A 409 14.30 -8.81 25.82
N ASP A 410 13.32 -8.05 25.31
CA ASP A 410 12.81 -8.24 23.95
C ASP A 410 13.86 -7.77 22.93
N VAL A 411 14.60 -6.70 23.22
CA VAL A 411 15.72 -6.24 22.38
C VAL A 411 16.80 -7.30 22.26
N ILE A 412 17.25 -7.89 23.37
CA ILE A 412 18.25 -8.98 23.37
C ILE A 412 17.79 -10.14 22.48
N LEU A 413 16.51 -10.52 22.59
CA LEU A 413 15.94 -11.61 21.82
C LEU A 413 15.84 -11.28 20.33
N ILE A 414 15.41 -10.07 19.97
CA ILE A 414 15.34 -9.62 18.58
C ILE A 414 16.74 -9.56 17.98
N ASP A 415 17.71 -8.96 18.69
CA ASP A 415 19.09 -8.84 18.26
C ASP A 415 19.70 -10.22 17.94
N LYS A 416 19.44 -11.23 18.80
CA LYS A 416 19.86 -12.60 18.56
C LYS A 416 19.21 -13.22 17.32
N LEU A 417 17.91 -13.03 17.13
CA LEU A 417 17.15 -13.66 16.04
C LEU A 417 17.29 -12.95 14.69
N CYS A 418 17.73 -11.70 14.69
CA CYS A 418 17.84 -10.85 13.51
C CYS A 418 19.30 -10.49 13.16
N SER A 419 20.28 -11.17 13.75
CA SER A 419 21.71 -10.90 13.58
C SER A 419 22.13 -10.81 12.11
N GLU A 420 21.70 -11.77 11.28
CA GLU A 420 21.96 -11.76 9.84
C GLU A 420 21.36 -10.53 9.15
N THR A 421 20.11 -10.18 9.48
CA THR A 421 19.45 -8.99 8.95
C THR A 421 20.20 -7.73 9.38
N TYR A 422 20.65 -7.63 10.63
CA TYR A 422 21.36 -6.47 11.17
C TYR A 422 22.68 -6.21 10.45
N GLU A 423 23.43 -7.27 10.17
CA GLU A 423 24.65 -7.16 9.39
C GLU A 423 24.36 -6.60 7.99
N ARG A 424 23.30 -7.10 7.34
CA ARG A 424 22.92 -6.67 5.99
C ARG A 424 22.48 -5.21 5.93
N ILE A 425 21.77 -4.74 6.95
CA ILE A 425 21.19 -3.39 7.00
C ILE A 425 21.92 -2.43 7.94
N GLY A 426 23.06 -2.78 8.53
CA GLY A 426 23.84 -1.88 9.39
C GLY A 426 23.09 -1.39 10.64
N VAL A 427 22.56 -2.30 11.45
CA VAL A 427 21.91 -2.01 12.74
C VAL A 427 22.83 -2.42 13.90
N ARG A 428 22.91 -1.58 14.94
CA ARG A 428 23.70 -1.85 16.15
C ARG A 428 22.84 -2.45 17.26
N SER A 429 23.40 -3.42 17.95
CA SER A 429 22.89 -3.92 19.23
C SER A 429 23.27 -2.99 20.37
N PHE A 430 22.46 -2.97 21.42
CA PHE A 430 22.73 -2.24 22.65
C PHE A 430 23.27 -3.20 23.70
N LYS A 431 24.27 -2.78 24.49
CA LYS A 431 24.89 -3.63 25.53
C LYS A 431 24.20 -3.52 26.88
N SER A 432 23.41 -2.47 27.10
CA SER A 432 22.65 -2.27 28.33
C SER A 432 21.33 -1.52 28.08
N GLN A 433 20.42 -1.57 29.05
CA GLN A 433 19.20 -0.77 29.03
C GLN A 433 19.50 0.74 29.01
N LEU A 434 20.56 1.18 29.69
CA LEU A 434 20.99 2.58 29.67
C LEU A 434 21.41 3.02 28.26
N GLU A 435 22.22 2.20 27.57
CA GLU A 435 22.61 2.45 26.18
C GLU A 435 21.40 2.41 25.23
N LEU A 436 20.45 1.50 25.44
CA LEU A 436 19.19 1.48 24.69
C LEU A 436 18.44 2.80 24.86
N MET A 437 18.32 3.33 26.07
CA MET A 437 17.52 4.53 26.35
C MET A 437 18.23 5.85 25.95
N ASP A 438 19.55 5.85 25.79
CA ASP A 438 20.32 7.02 25.37
C ASP A 438 20.13 7.34 23.88
N LEU A 439 19.18 8.22 23.56
CA LEU A 439 18.89 8.61 22.17
C LEU A 439 20.04 9.31 21.44
N SER A 440 21.08 9.78 22.15
CA SER A 440 22.29 10.31 21.52
C SER A 440 23.18 9.22 20.93
N TYR A 441 23.07 8.00 21.47
CA TYR A 441 23.78 6.84 20.95
C TYR A 441 23.21 6.40 19.60
N SER A 442 24.07 6.30 18.59
CA SER A 442 23.66 5.84 17.26
C SER A 442 23.30 4.36 17.29
N ASP A 443 22.09 4.03 16.87
CA ASP A 443 21.57 2.67 16.75
C ASP A 443 21.97 1.98 15.43
N ARG A 444 22.86 2.61 14.65
CA ARG A 444 23.17 2.22 13.28
C ARG A 444 24.62 2.46 12.89
N TYR A 445 24.99 1.87 11.78
CA TYR A 445 26.23 2.16 11.07
C TYR A 445 26.02 2.03 9.57
N ASN A 446 26.88 2.68 8.80
CA ASN A 446 26.75 2.68 7.36
C ASN A 446 27.14 1.32 6.79
N LYS A 447 26.25 0.81 5.94
CA LYS A 447 26.47 -0.36 5.08
C LYS A 447 26.09 0.06 3.67
N SER A 448 26.80 -0.50 2.68
CA SER A 448 26.57 -0.25 1.26
C SER A 448 25.08 -0.28 0.87
N TYR A 449 24.30 -1.19 1.46
CA TYR A 449 22.88 -1.32 1.19
C TYR A 449 22.06 -0.04 1.43
N THR A 450 22.39 0.75 2.46
CA THR A 450 21.64 1.96 2.82
C THR A 450 22.45 3.24 2.61
N ASP A 451 23.72 3.11 2.24
CA ASP A 451 24.70 4.18 2.24
C ASP A 451 24.25 5.39 1.40
N ARG A 452 23.60 5.12 0.26
CA ARG A 452 23.10 6.14 -0.68
C ARG A 452 22.33 7.28 -0.01
N TYR A 453 21.56 7.02 1.05
CA TYR A 453 20.75 8.04 1.74
C TYR A 453 21.15 8.25 3.20
N CYS A 454 22.13 7.48 3.70
CA CYS A 454 22.52 7.50 5.11
C CYS A 454 23.91 8.09 5.33
N SER A 455 24.71 8.27 4.27
CA SER A 455 25.99 8.97 4.29
C SER A 455 25.88 10.43 4.68
#